data_AF-A0A948XLE3-F1
#
_entry.id   AF-A0A948XLE3-F1
#
_cell.length_a   1.000
_cell.length_b   1.000
_cell.length_c   1.000
_cell.angle_alpha   90.00
_cell.angle_beta   90.00
_cell.angle_gamma   90.00
#
_symmetry.space_group_name_H-M   'P 1'
#
loop_
_entity.id
_entity.type
_entity.pdbx_description
1 polymer ?
#
loop_
_entity_poly.entity_id
_entity_poly.type
_entity_poly.pdbx_seq_one_letter_code
_entity_poly.pdbx_strand_id
1 'polypeptide(L)'
;MTPTLYFLRSSEEKIVQNMLKFTHDNDKMYADFFGHSNKDLGLYALLEHTISGAIWCRQLKCEQNAKGFIDEQTPILHVVVLEEFRGRGIGTF
;
A
#
# COMPACT_ATOMS: atom_id res chain seq x y z
N MET A 1 -8.50 -15.38 -15.09
CA MET A 1 -7.17 -15.67 -14.51
C MET A 1 -7.18 -15.19 -13.08
N THR A 2 -6.54 -15.92 -12.18
CA THR A 2 -6.52 -15.59 -10.75
C THR A 2 -5.25 -14.82 -10.42
N PRO A 3 -5.33 -13.62 -9.82
CA PRO A 3 -4.14 -12.91 -9.35
C PRO A 3 -3.47 -13.68 -8.20
N THR A 4 -2.14 -13.63 -8.15
CA THR A 4 -1.36 -14.18 -7.03
C THR A 4 -1.06 -13.07 -6.05
N LEU A 5 -1.28 -13.31 -4.75
CA LEU A 5 -1.01 -12.35 -3.68
C LEU A 5 0.33 -12.64 -3.01
N TYR A 6 1.07 -11.57 -2.72
CA TYR A 6 2.34 -11.60 -2.01
C TYR A 6 2.32 -10.60 -0.87
N PHE A 7 3.00 -10.93 0.24
CA PHE A 7 3.28 -9.96 1.30
C PHE A 7 4.34 -8.97 0.84
N LEU A 8 4.10 -7.68 1.08
CA LEU A 8 5.10 -6.64 0.92
C LEU A 8 6.13 -6.77 2.05
N ARG A 9 7.39 -6.98 1.67
CA ARG A 9 8.55 -7.03 2.57
C ARG A 9 9.31 -5.70 2.54
N SER A 10 10.18 -5.47 3.52
CA SER A 10 11.08 -4.31 3.53
C SER A 10 11.94 -4.22 2.27
N SER A 11 12.40 -5.37 1.74
CA SER A 11 13.14 -5.42 0.47
C SER A 11 12.33 -5.00 -0.76
N GLU A 12 11.01 -4.89 -0.63
CA GLU A 12 10.06 -4.56 -1.69
C GLU A 12 9.45 -3.16 -1.51
N GLU A 13 10.04 -2.31 -0.67
CA GLU A 13 9.63 -0.91 -0.44
C GLU A 13 9.38 -0.16 -1.77
N LYS A 14 10.18 -0.46 -2.80
CA LYS A 14 10.04 0.18 -4.11
C LYS A 14 8.67 -0.01 -4.75
N ILE A 15 7.99 -1.12 -4.46
CA ILE A 15 6.61 -1.37 -4.92
C ILE A 15 5.68 -0.34 -4.28
N VAL A 16 5.77 -0.12 -2.97
CA VAL A 16 4.95 0.84 -2.23
C VAL A 16 5.20 2.26 -2.73
N GLN A 17 6.47 2.66 -2.89
CA GLN A 17 6.83 3.98 -3.43
C GLN A 17 6.29 4.20 -4.85
N ASN A 18 6.26 3.16 -5.68
CA ASN A 18 5.68 3.25 -7.02
C ASN A 18 4.16 3.34 -6.99
N MET A 19 3.52 2.57 -6.10
CA MET A 19 2.06 2.54 -5.95
C MET A 19 1.51 3.82 -5.32
N LEU A 20 2.27 4.46 -4.43
CA LEU A 20 1.91 5.73 -3.79
C LEU A 20 1.57 6.83 -4.81
N LYS A 21 2.22 6.82 -5.98
CA LYS A 21 1.98 7.77 -7.09
C LYS A 21 0.55 7.74 -7.63
N PHE A 22 -0.17 6.64 -7.41
CA PHE A 22 -1.55 6.44 -7.86
C PHE A 22 -2.58 6.70 -6.75
N THR A 23 -2.13 7.08 -5.55
CA THR A 23 -3.01 7.48 -4.45
C THR A 23 -3.35 8.97 -4.55
N HIS A 24 -4.40 9.40 -3.85
CA HIS A 24 -4.75 10.82 -3.77
C HIS A 24 -3.70 11.66 -3.00
N ASP A 25 -2.93 11.04 -2.10
CA ASP A 25 -1.91 11.70 -1.29
C ASP A 25 -0.55 11.02 -1.47
N ASN A 26 0.28 11.61 -2.33
CA ASN A 26 1.61 11.09 -2.66
C ASN A 26 2.71 11.59 -1.70
N ASP A 27 2.39 11.70 -0.40
CA ASP A 27 3.38 12.08 0.60
C ASP A 27 4.24 10.88 0.98
N LYS A 28 5.56 11.10 1.01
CA LYS A 28 6.56 10.09 1.34
C LYS A 28 6.33 9.45 2.71
N MET A 29 5.71 10.14 3.66
CA MET A 29 5.38 9.56 4.97
C MET A 29 4.58 8.24 4.87
N TYR A 30 3.85 8.04 3.77
CA TYR A 30 3.04 6.83 3.55
C TYR A 30 3.81 5.66 2.94
N ALA A 31 5.05 5.85 2.49
CA ALA A 31 5.83 4.80 1.80
C ALA A 31 7.31 4.69 2.22
N ASP A 32 7.93 5.79 2.65
CA ASP A 32 9.35 5.78 3.01
C ASP A 32 9.60 4.83 4.19
N PHE A 33 10.66 4.02 4.04
CA PHE A 33 11.09 2.98 4.98
C PHE A 33 10.01 1.94 5.29
N PHE A 34 9.06 1.72 4.37
CA PHE A 34 8.01 0.72 4.56
C PHE A 34 8.61 -0.67 4.84
N GLY A 35 8.07 -1.34 5.86
CA GLY A 35 8.51 -2.68 6.28
C GLY A 35 9.70 -2.67 7.24
N HIS A 36 10.26 -1.50 7.58
CA HIS A 36 11.27 -1.37 8.64
C HIS A 36 10.65 -1.36 10.04
N SER A 37 9.34 -1.19 10.15
CA SER A 37 8.58 -1.29 11.39
C SER A 37 7.68 -2.53 11.37
N ASN A 38 7.51 -3.18 12.52
CA ASN A 38 6.47 -4.20 12.70
C ASN A 38 5.04 -3.63 12.69
N LYS A 39 4.91 -2.31 12.58
CA LYS A 39 3.65 -1.57 12.42
C LYS A 39 3.26 -1.32 10.97
N ASP A 40 4.09 -1.78 10.03
CA ASP A 40 3.79 -1.77 8.60
C ASP A 40 3.29 -3.17 8.19
N LEU A 41 2.21 -3.22 7.39
CA LEU A 41 1.72 -4.46 6.79
C LEU A 41 1.21 -4.15 5.39
N GLY A 42 1.44 -5.07 4.44
CA GLY A 42 0.92 -4.87 3.10
C GLY A 42 0.97 -6.12 2.24
N LEU A 43 0.21 -6.06 1.15
CA LEU A 43 0.11 -7.06 0.11
C LEU A 43 0.23 -6.38 -1.26
N TYR A 44 0.73 -7.12 -2.24
CA TYR A 44 0.58 -6.76 -3.65
C TYR A 44 0.05 -7.94 -4.46
N ALA A 45 -0.67 -7.61 -5.53
CA ALA A 45 -1.26 -8.58 -6.44
C ALA A 45 -0.46 -8.62 -7.74
N LEU A 46 -0.03 -9.82 -8.15
CA LEU A 46 0.63 -10.07 -9.43
C LEU A 46 -0.37 -10.72 -10.38
N LEU A 47 -0.55 -10.13 -11.55
CA LEU A 47 -1.34 -10.70 -12.65
C LEU A 47 -0.51 -10.59 -13.93
N GLU A 48 -0.34 -11.68 -14.67
CA GLU A 48 0.44 -11.69 -15.93
C GLU A 48 1.85 -11.09 -15.76
N HIS A 49 2.52 -11.45 -14.66
CA HIS A 49 3.86 -10.96 -14.28
C HIS A 49 3.96 -9.45 -14.04
N THR A 50 2.83 -8.75 -13.95
CA THR A 50 2.74 -7.32 -13.70
C THR A 50 2.07 -7.07 -12.34
N ILE A 51 2.59 -6.10 -11.58
CA ILE A 51 1.93 -5.70 -10.33
C ILE A 51 0.64 -4.99 -10.69
N SER A 52 -0.48 -5.59 -10.32
CA SER A 52 -1.82 -5.16 -10.70
C SER A 52 -2.50 -4.29 -9.65
N GLY A 53 -2.02 -4.37 -8.41
CA GLY A 53 -2.46 -3.54 -7.31
C GLY A 53 -1.64 -3.79 -6.06
N ALA A 54 -1.77 -2.89 -5.08
CA ALA A 54 -1.17 -3.02 -3.77
C ALA A 54 -2.09 -2.44 -2.70
N ILE A 55 -2.02 -3.02 -1.52
CA ILE A 55 -2.69 -2.55 -0.31
C ILE A 55 -1.65 -2.54 0.80
N TRP A 56 -1.54 -1.44 1.52
CA TRP A 56 -0.62 -1.35 2.64
C TRP A 56 -1.18 -0.44 3.71
N CYS A 57 -0.85 -0.73 4.95
CA CYS A 57 -1.18 0.10 6.08
C CYS A 57 0.03 0.35 6.97
N ARG A 58 -0.05 1.45 7.71
CA ARG A 58 0.96 1.79 8.70
C ARG A 58 0.42 2.65 9.82
N GLN A 59 0.89 2.42 11.04
CA GLN A 59 0.64 3.33 12.17
C GLN A 59 1.62 4.50 12.10
N LEU A 60 1.08 5.70 11.89
CA LEU A 60 1.83 6.95 11.90
C LEU A 60 1.73 7.63 13.26
N LYS A 61 2.61 8.59 13.52
CA LYS A 61 2.61 9.39 14.74
C LYS A 61 1.90 10.72 14.55
N CYS A 62 1.50 11.34 15.65
CA CYS A 62 0.82 12.64 15.65
C CYS A 62 1.63 13.73 14.92
N GLU A 63 2.96 13.73 15.02
CA GLU A 63 3.80 14.78 14.42
C GLU A 63 3.86 14.72 12.89
N GLN A 64 3.47 13.58 12.30
CA GLN A 64 3.45 13.41 10.85
C GLN A 64 2.24 14.10 10.22
N ASN A 65 1.24 14.52 11.01
CA ASN A 65 0.05 15.25 10.57
C ASN A 65 -0.63 14.62 9.33
N ALA A 66 -0.71 13.29 9.33
CA ALA A 66 -1.25 12.53 8.21
C ALA A 66 -2.76 12.77 8.05
N LYS A 67 -3.23 12.81 6.81
CA LYS A 67 -4.66 12.93 6.51
C LYS A 67 -5.37 11.66 6.94
N GLY A 68 -6.48 11.82 7.66
CA GLY A 68 -7.20 10.69 8.24
C GLY A 68 -6.54 10.07 9.47
N PHE A 69 -5.53 10.71 10.05
CA PHE A 69 -5.00 10.33 11.36
C PHE A 69 -6.09 10.49 12.44
N ILE A 70 -6.25 9.45 13.26
CA ILE A 70 -7.20 9.42 14.39
C ILE A 70 -6.42 9.40 15.70
N ASP A 71 -5.53 8.41 15.84
CA ASP A 71 -4.61 8.22 16.96
C ASP A 71 -3.42 7.34 16.53
N GLU A 72 -2.46 7.14 17.43
CA GLU A 72 -1.23 6.36 17.14
C GLU A 72 -1.43 4.82 17.17
N GLN A 73 -2.64 4.36 17.47
CA GLN A 73 -3.00 2.94 17.50
C GLN A 73 -3.76 2.52 16.22
N THR A 74 -4.31 3.48 15.49
CA THR A 74 -5.10 3.25 14.29
C THR A 74 -4.22 3.41 13.04
N PRO A 75 -3.97 2.32 12.28
CA PRO A 75 -3.17 2.42 11.06
C PRO A 75 -3.95 3.12 9.93
N ILE A 76 -3.22 3.86 9.11
CA ILE A 76 -3.75 4.45 7.87
C ILE A 76 -3.58 3.42 6.76
N LEU A 77 -4.65 3.17 6.00
CA LEU A 77 -4.72 2.20 4.92
C LEU A 77 -4.70 2.90 3.55
N HIS A 78 -3.86 2.42 2.66
CA HIS A 78 -3.84 2.79 1.25
C HIS A 78 -4.15 1.56 0.39
N VAL A 79 -5.00 1.74 -0.61
CA VAL A 79 -5.37 0.70 -1.58
C VAL A 79 -5.26 1.28 -2.98
N VAL A 80 -4.57 0.57 -3.85
CA VAL A 80 -4.40 0.94 -5.26
C VAL A 80 -4.65 -0.29 -6.13
N VAL A 81 -5.50 -0.11 -7.14
CA VAL A 81 -5.60 -1.01 -8.30
C VAL A 81 -5.33 -0.18 -9.54
N LEU A 82 -4.30 -0.57 -10.31
CA LEU A 82 -3.96 0.14 -11.54
C LEU A 82 -5.13 0.05 -12.52
N GLU A 83 -5.32 1.12 -13.29
CA GLU A 83 -6.53 1.34 -14.09
C GLU A 83 -6.79 0.18 -15.06
N GLU A 84 -5.75 -0.30 -15.73
CA GLU A 84 -5.78 -1.41 -16.68
C GLU A 84 -6.24 -2.74 -16.06
N PHE A 85 -6.18 -2.89 -14.74
CA PHE A 85 -6.57 -4.09 -14.00
C PHE A 85 -7.87 -3.94 -13.21
N ARG A 86 -8.54 -2.78 -13.26
CA ARG A 86 -9.84 -2.57 -12.59
C ARG A 86 -10.95 -3.44 -13.20
N GLY A 87 -12.01 -3.68 -12.42
CA GLY A 87 -13.15 -4.51 -12.83
C GLY A 87 -12.87 -6.02 -12.87
N ARG A 88 -11.69 -6.46 -12.41
CA ARG A 88 -11.26 -7.87 -12.42
C ARG A 88 -11.28 -8.55 -11.04
N GLY A 89 -11.89 -7.91 -10.05
CA GLY A 89 -11.98 -8.43 -8.67
C GLY A 89 -10.71 -8.32 -7.82
N ILE A 90 -9.67 -7.61 -8.27
CA ILE A 90 -8.39 -7.45 -7.53
C ILE A 90 -8.56 -6.60 -6.27
N GLY A 91 -9.37 -5.56 -6.33
CA GLY A 91 -9.65 -4.66 -5.20
C GLY A 91 -10.95 -4.99 -4.48
N THR A 92 -11.42 -6.23 -4.52
CA THR A 92 -12.64 -6.63 -3.83
C THR A 92 -12.36 -6.83 -2.34
N PHE A 93 -13.05 -6.07 -1.50
CA PHE A 93 -13.04 -6.13 -0.04
C PHE A 93 -14.46 -5.91 0.50
#